data_AF-A0A662ET72-F1
#
_entry.id   AF-A0A662ET72-F1
#
_cell.length_a   1.000
_cell.length_b   1.000
_cell.length_c   1.000
_cell.angle_alpha   90.00
_cell.angle_beta   90.00
_cell.angle_gamma   90.00
#
_symmetry.space_group_name_H-M   'P 1'
#
loop_
_entity.id
_entity.type
_entity.pdbx_description
1 polymer ?
#
loop_
_entity_poly.entity_id
_entity_poly.type
_entity_poly.pdbx_seq_one_letter_code
_entity_poly.pdbx_strand_id
1 'polypeptide(L)'
;FRALLRDLAGRYGMRIELRQMGARDEARLKGGIGRCGLEICCHRFLHEPKPIPMELAYDQELFVSPERITGVCGRLMCCLAYEHDTYKRELARLPRLGAQVSCKGKKGKVIAHNIFRQTITVLTQDRERIEVYASGVTVLKPGERKKR
;
A
#
# COMPACT_ATOMS: atom_id res chain seq x y z
N PHE A 1 19.17 -18.83 26.87
CA PHE A 1 17.74 -19.07 27.15
C PHE A 1 17.49 -20.06 28.28
N ARG A 2 17.97 -21.32 28.25
CA ARG A 2 17.65 -22.33 29.30
C ARG A 2 18.14 -21.99 30.71
N ALA A 3 19.31 -21.36 30.86
CA ALA A 3 19.82 -20.92 32.17
C ALA A 3 18.91 -19.85 32.80
N LEU A 4 18.69 -18.73 32.08
CA LEU A 4 17.78 -17.66 32.49
C LEU A 4 16.37 -18.17 32.86
N LEU A 5 15.84 -19.13 32.10
CA LEU A 5 14.53 -19.73 32.36
C LEU A 5 14.51 -20.49 33.70
N ARG A 6 15.57 -21.24 34.01
CA ARG A 6 15.72 -21.93 35.30
C ARG A 6 15.88 -20.95 36.46
N ASP A 7 16.67 -19.90 36.27
CA ASP A 7 16.88 -18.88 37.31
C ASP A 7 15.58 -18.15 37.65
N LEU A 8 14.83 -17.72 36.62
CA LEU A 8 13.54 -17.07 36.81
C LEU A 8 12.51 -18.02 37.45
N ALA A 9 12.41 -19.27 36.96
CA ALA A 9 11.46 -20.24 37.51
C ALA A 9 11.78 -20.58 38.97
N GLY A 10 13.06 -20.75 39.31
CA GLY A 10 13.52 -20.98 40.68
C GLY A 10 13.25 -19.80 41.61
N ARG A 11 13.43 -18.57 41.12
CA ARG A 11 13.19 -17.35 41.91
C ARG A 11 11.72 -17.08 42.20
N TYR A 12 10.85 -17.31 41.22
CA TYR A 12 9.43 -16.97 41.33
C TYR A 12 8.53 -18.17 41.69
N GLY A 13 9.05 -19.40 41.69
CA GLY A 13 8.28 -20.60 42.02
C GLY A 13 7.11 -20.87 41.06
N MET A 14 7.17 -20.33 39.84
CA MET A 14 6.10 -20.39 38.85
C MET A 14 6.62 -20.94 37.53
N ARG A 15 5.71 -21.52 36.73
CA ARG A 15 6.01 -21.93 35.35
C ARG A 15 6.14 -20.69 34.49
N ILE A 16 7.36 -20.39 34.03
CA ILE A 16 7.65 -19.27 33.15
C ILE A 16 7.81 -19.79 31.73
N GLU A 17 7.21 -19.10 30.75
CA GLU A 17 7.37 -19.37 29.33
C GLU A 17 7.96 -18.13 28.66
N LEU A 18 9.11 -18.26 28.01
CA LEU A 18 9.70 -17.19 27.20
C LEU A 18 9.26 -17.37 25.75
N ARG A 19 8.63 -16.34 25.18
CA ARG A 19 8.24 -16.31 23.77
C ARG A 19 9.06 -15.28 23.02
N GLN A 20 9.55 -15.66 21.85
CA GLN A 20 10.16 -14.70 20.93
C GLN A 20 9.05 -13.93 20.21
N MET A 21 9.16 -12.61 20.22
CA MET A 21 8.25 -11.74 19.47
C MET A 21 8.86 -11.38 18.12
N GLY A 22 8.05 -11.40 17.07
CA GLY A 22 8.48 -10.91 15.76
C GLY A 22 8.61 -9.39 15.75
N ALA A 23 9.40 -8.84 14.83
CA ALA A 23 9.61 -7.39 14.71
C ALA A 23 8.30 -6.59 14.57
N ARG A 24 7.28 -7.17 13.89
CA ARG A 24 5.96 -6.54 13.79
C ARG A 24 5.21 -6.56 15.12
N ASP A 25 5.29 -7.65 15.89
CA ASP A 25 4.64 -7.73 17.20
C ASP A 25 5.28 -6.77 18.19
N GLU A 26 6.60 -6.63 18.15
CA GLU A 26 7.33 -5.64 18.93
C GLU A 26 6.86 -4.22 18.58
N ALA A 27 6.82 -3.86 17.29
CA ALA A 27 6.34 -2.56 16.85
C ALA A 27 4.86 -2.36 17.24
N ARG A 28 4.01 -3.38 17.11
CA ARG A 28 2.62 -3.34 17.55
C ARG A 28 2.50 -3.07 19.04
N LEU A 29 3.34 -3.65 19.89
CA LEU A 29 3.30 -3.38 21.33
C LEU A 29 3.80 -1.96 21.65
N LYS A 30 4.91 -1.55 21.05
CA LYS A 30 5.53 -0.24 21.31
C LYS A 30 4.75 0.93 20.70
N GLY A 31 3.98 0.66 19.64
CA GLY A 31 3.40 1.70 18.81
C GLY A 31 4.46 2.40 17.95
N GLY A 32 4.07 3.54 17.38
CA GLY A 32 4.95 4.34 16.55
C GLY A 32 4.19 5.08 15.46
N ILE A 33 4.90 5.96 14.75
CA ILE A 33 4.31 6.78 13.68
C ILE A 33 4.69 6.18 12.32
N GLY A 34 3.68 5.88 11.52
CA GLY A 34 3.81 5.44 10.15
C GLY A 34 4.20 6.59 9.22
N ARG A 35 4.56 6.25 7.98
CA ARG A 35 4.92 7.22 6.93
C ARG A 35 3.80 8.21 6.59
N CYS A 36 2.55 7.86 6.89
CA CYS A 36 1.39 8.74 6.74
C CYS A 36 1.27 9.79 7.87
N GLY A 37 2.18 9.82 8.85
CA GLY A 37 2.13 10.73 10.00
C GLY A 37 1.14 10.28 11.08
N LEU A 38 0.43 9.18 10.88
CA LEU A 38 -0.47 8.58 11.86
C LEU A 38 0.19 7.43 12.61
N GLU A 39 -0.41 7.05 13.71
CA GLU A 39 -0.04 5.82 14.43
C GLU A 39 -0.10 4.58 13.51
N ILE A 40 0.86 3.67 13.68
CA ILE A 40 0.95 2.47 12.84
C ILE A 40 -0.31 1.61 12.95
N CYS A 41 -0.82 1.15 11.80
CA CYS A 41 -2.13 0.52 11.76
C CYS A 41 -2.22 -0.73 12.64
N CYS A 42 -1.13 -1.51 12.77
CA CYS A 42 -1.13 -2.73 13.58
C CYS A 42 -1.16 -2.48 15.10
N HIS A 43 -0.74 -1.29 15.54
CA HIS A 43 -0.96 -0.85 16.92
C HIS A 43 -2.38 -0.28 17.09
N ARG A 44 -2.82 0.54 16.13
CA ARG A 44 -4.05 1.33 16.25
C ARG A 44 -5.35 0.54 16.12
N PHE A 45 -5.48 -0.32 15.10
CA PHE A 45 -6.76 -1.01 14.81
C PHE A 45 -6.60 -2.36 14.11
N LEU A 46 -5.50 -2.59 13.40
CA LEU A 46 -5.26 -3.79 12.61
C LEU A 46 -4.37 -4.77 13.37
N HIS A 47 -4.81 -5.21 14.55
CA HIS A 47 -3.97 -5.97 15.48
C HIS A 47 -3.43 -7.28 14.91
N GLU A 48 -4.17 -7.94 14.00
CA GLU A 48 -3.76 -9.20 13.38
C GLU A 48 -3.70 -9.06 11.85
N PRO A 49 -2.68 -8.38 11.31
CA PRO A 49 -2.57 -8.19 9.88
C PRO A 49 -2.17 -9.51 9.21
N LYS A 50 -2.90 -9.87 8.15
CA LYS A 50 -2.55 -11.00 7.27
C LYS A 50 -1.12 -10.83 6.72
N PRO A 51 -0.45 -11.92 6.30
CA PRO A 51 0.76 -11.83 5.49
C PRO A 51 0.52 -10.92 4.29
N ILE A 52 1.47 -10.05 3.99
CA ILE A 52 1.35 -9.03 2.93
C ILE A 52 2.24 -9.48 1.77
N PRO A 53 1.65 -9.93 0.66
CA PRO A 53 2.40 -10.21 -0.56
C PRO A 53 3.00 -8.93 -1.15
N MET A 54 4.12 -9.05 -1.85
CA MET A 54 4.73 -7.90 -2.54
C MET A 54 3.87 -7.43 -3.72
N GLU A 55 3.10 -8.35 -4.30
CA GLU A 55 2.11 -8.16 -5.36
C GLU A 55 1.12 -7.03 -5.04
N LEU A 56 0.74 -6.88 -3.76
CA LEU A 56 -0.19 -5.82 -3.34
C LEU A 56 0.35 -4.42 -3.55
N ALA A 57 1.66 -4.21 -3.41
CA ALA A 57 2.28 -2.92 -3.68
C ALA A 57 2.28 -2.60 -5.17
N TYR A 58 2.49 -3.61 -6.02
CA TYR A 58 2.43 -3.47 -7.47
C TYR A 58 1.01 -3.15 -7.97
N ASP A 59 0.00 -3.81 -7.40
CA ASP A 59 -1.41 -3.58 -7.73
C ASP A 59 -1.86 -2.14 -7.41
N GLN A 60 -1.24 -1.51 -6.42
CA GLN A 60 -1.52 -0.14 -6.00
C GLN A 60 -0.68 0.90 -6.75
N GLU A 61 0.01 0.48 -7.82
CA GLU A 61 0.87 1.32 -8.66
C GLU A 61 1.96 2.07 -7.86
N LEU A 62 2.32 1.56 -6.67
CA LEU A 62 3.36 2.16 -5.84
C LEU A 62 4.73 1.89 -6.47
N PHE A 63 5.58 2.92 -6.51
CA PHE A 63 6.97 2.77 -6.93
C PHE A 63 7.70 1.88 -5.91
N VAL A 64 8.00 0.64 -6.32
CA VAL A 64 8.53 -0.43 -5.45
C VAL A 64 10.02 -0.23 -5.16
N SER A 65 10.34 0.91 -4.55
CA SER A 65 11.56 1.00 -3.74
C SER A 65 11.21 0.38 -2.38
N PRO A 66 11.99 -0.61 -1.90
CA PRO A 66 11.69 -1.31 -0.65
C PRO A 66 11.44 -0.36 0.53
N GLU A 67 12.19 0.74 0.58
CA GLU A 67 12.08 1.78 1.61
C GLU A 67 10.68 2.43 1.67
N ARG A 68 10.01 2.62 0.52
CA ARG A 68 8.70 3.28 0.45
C ARG A 68 7.55 2.38 0.91
N ILE A 69 7.72 1.07 0.81
CA ILE A 69 6.68 0.08 1.12
C ILE A 69 6.93 -0.67 2.45
N THR A 70 8.04 -0.35 3.13
CA THR A 70 8.43 -0.92 4.41
C THR A 70 7.89 -0.07 5.55
N GLY A 71 7.20 -0.72 6.49
CA GLY A 71 6.75 -0.11 7.73
C GLY A 71 7.87 -0.03 8.77
N VAL A 72 7.60 0.66 9.88
CA VAL A 72 8.58 0.89 10.97
C VAL A 72 9.18 -0.39 11.55
N CYS A 73 8.46 -1.51 11.46
CA CYS A 73 8.89 -2.82 11.91
C CYS A 73 9.86 -3.55 10.95
N GLY A 74 10.28 -2.91 9.86
CA GLY A 74 11.14 -3.52 8.83
C GLY A 74 10.44 -4.57 7.95
N ARG A 75 9.11 -4.70 8.06
CA ARG A 75 8.26 -5.54 7.19
C ARG A 75 7.37 -4.67 6.31
N LEU A 76 6.76 -5.26 5.27
CA LEU A 76 5.81 -4.54 4.42
C LEU A 76 4.68 -3.86 5.23
N MET A 77 4.26 -2.68 4.78
CA MET A 77 3.23 -1.89 5.46
C MET A 77 1.88 -2.60 5.45
N CYS A 78 1.27 -2.74 6.63
CA CYS A 78 -0.02 -3.41 6.79
C CYS A 78 -1.21 -2.70 6.11
N CYS A 79 -1.11 -1.40 5.84
CA CYS A 79 -2.09 -0.68 5.02
C CYS A 79 -2.18 -1.22 3.58
N LEU A 80 -1.10 -1.80 3.04
CA LEU A 80 -1.11 -2.40 1.69
C LEU A 80 -2.16 -3.50 1.58
N ALA A 81 -2.34 -4.31 2.61
CA ALA A 81 -3.38 -5.33 2.61
C ALA A 81 -4.76 -4.73 2.95
N TYR A 82 -4.82 -3.83 3.92
CA TYR A 82 -6.07 -3.22 4.38
C TYR A 82 -6.78 -2.42 3.27
N GLU A 83 -6.04 -1.65 2.48
CA GLU A 83 -6.59 -0.73 1.48
C GLU A 83 -6.75 -1.38 0.10
N HIS A 84 -6.24 -2.60 -0.10
CA HIS A 84 -6.14 -3.24 -1.42
C HIS A 84 -7.49 -3.35 -2.13
N ASP A 85 -8.53 -3.83 -1.45
CA ASP A 85 -9.86 -4.01 -2.06
C ASP A 85 -10.49 -2.68 -2.47
N THR A 86 -10.24 -1.62 -1.69
CA THR A 86 -10.67 -0.26 -2.05
C THR A 86 -9.89 0.24 -3.26
N TYR A 87 -8.56 0.09 -3.26
CA TYR A 87 -7.72 0.44 -4.40
C TYR A 87 -8.18 -0.26 -5.68
N LYS A 88 -8.42 -1.56 -5.66
CA LYS A 88 -8.89 -2.33 -6.82
C LYS A 88 -10.23 -1.82 -7.35
N ARG A 89 -11.18 -1.55 -6.45
CA ARG A 89 -12.51 -1.06 -6.83
C ARG A 89 -12.44 0.33 -7.45
N GLU A 90 -11.67 1.24 -6.87
CA GLU A 90 -11.53 2.59 -7.40
C GLU A 90 -10.73 2.62 -8.71
N LEU A 91 -9.65 1.85 -8.81
CA LEU A 91 -8.86 1.75 -10.03
C LEU A 91 -9.67 1.17 -11.20
N ALA A 92 -10.59 0.25 -10.94
CA ALA A 92 -11.48 -0.31 -11.96
C ALA A 92 -12.45 0.72 -12.58
N ARG A 93 -12.70 1.85 -11.89
CA ARG A 93 -13.52 2.95 -12.40
C ARG A 93 -12.74 3.93 -13.29
N LEU A 94 -11.42 3.88 -13.26
CA LEU A 94 -10.55 4.79 -14.02
C LEU A 94 -10.16 4.19 -15.37
N PRO A 95 -10.02 5.02 -16.43
CA PRO A 95 -9.41 4.58 -17.68
C PRO A 95 -7.98 4.08 -17.43
N ARG A 96 -7.66 2.87 -17.90
CA ARG A 96 -6.37 2.22 -17.66
C ARG A 96 -5.17 3.08 -18.07
N LEU A 97 -4.05 2.89 -17.39
CA LEU A 97 -2.75 3.40 -17.84
C LEU A 97 -2.51 3.02 -19.29
N GLY A 98 -2.06 4.01 -20.06
CA GLY A 98 -1.80 3.87 -21.49
C GLY A 98 -3.01 3.90 -22.41
N ALA A 99 -4.23 3.99 -21.87
CA ALA A 99 -5.43 4.24 -22.68
C ALA A 99 -5.29 5.57 -23.44
N GLN A 100 -5.81 5.61 -24.67
CA GLN A 100 -5.97 6.87 -25.39
C GLN A 100 -7.33 7.46 -25.05
N VAL A 101 -7.32 8.71 -24.58
CA VAL A 101 -8.51 9.44 -24.15
C VAL A 101 -8.57 10.78 -24.87
N SER A 102 -9.79 11.28 -25.06
CA SER A 102 -10.06 12.66 -25.46
C SER A 102 -10.48 13.46 -24.23
N CYS A 103 -9.83 14.59 -23.99
CA CYS A 103 -10.21 15.54 -22.94
C CYS A 103 -10.12 16.97 -23.45
N LYS A 104 -11.18 17.77 -23.23
CA LYS A 104 -11.23 19.19 -23.65
C LYS A 104 -10.84 19.40 -25.13
N GLY A 105 -11.27 18.48 -26.00
CA GLY A 105 -10.95 18.51 -27.43
C GLY A 105 -9.53 18.05 -27.80
N LYS A 106 -8.63 17.82 -26.82
CA LYS A 106 -7.28 17.29 -27.06
C LYS A 106 -7.25 15.78 -26.84
N LYS A 107 -6.50 15.07 -27.70
CA LYS A 107 -6.23 13.64 -27.53
C LYS A 107 -4.93 13.44 -26.75
N GLY A 108 -4.89 12.41 -25.92
CA GLY A 108 -3.69 12.07 -25.17
C GLY A 108 -3.73 10.67 -24.58
N LYS A 109 -2.63 10.32 -23.92
CA LYS A 109 -2.42 9.02 -23.29
C LYS A 109 -2.48 9.15 -21.76
N VAL A 110 -3.19 8.26 -21.09
CA VAL A 110 -3.20 8.21 -19.62
C VAL A 110 -1.83 7.74 -19.13
N ILE A 111 -1.19 8.54 -18.28
CA ILE A 111 0.16 8.25 -17.74
C ILE A 111 0.20 8.01 -16.23
N ALA A 112 -0.82 8.48 -15.49
CA ALA A 112 -0.92 8.27 -14.05
C ALA A 112 -2.38 8.37 -13.60
N HIS A 113 -2.69 7.73 -12.47
CA HIS A 113 -3.97 7.82 -11.78
C HIS A 113 -3.81 8.56 -10.46
N ASN A 114 -4.89 9.23 -10.03
CA ASN A 114 -5.07 9.65 -8.66
C ASN A 114 -6.42 9.11 -8.18
N ILE A 115 -6.37 7.97 -7.49
CA ILE A 115 -7.57 7.25 -7.05
C ILE A 115 -8.39 8.02 -6.00
N PHE A 116 -7.73 8.85 -5.19
CA PHE A 116 -8.39 9.61 -4.11
C PHE A 116 -9.19 10.79 -4.67
N ARG A 117 -8.70 11.41 -5.76
CA ARG A 117 -9.37 12.54 -6.42
C ARG A 117 -10.24 12.11 -7.61
N GLN A 118 -10.22 10.83 -7.98
CA GLN A 118 -10.87 10.30 -9.19
C GLN A 118 -10.42 11.07 -10.45
N THR A 119 -9.13 11.45 -10.49
CA THR A 119 -8.51 12.16 -11.60
C THR A 119 -7.48 11.27 -12.30
N ILE A 120 -7.25 11.56 -13.57
CA ILE A 120 -6.19 10.95 -14.37
C ILE A 120 -5.27 12.03 -14.91
N THR A 121 -3.98 11.72 -15.03
CA THR A 121 -3.03 12.56 -15.75
C THR A 121 -2.91 12.08 -17.18
N VAL A 122 -3.20 12.97 -18.12
CA VAL A 122 -3.13 12.71 -19.56
C VAL A 122 -1.94 13.45 -20.14
N LEU A 123 -1.09 12.74 -20.88
CA LEU A 123 -0.05 13.34 -21.72
C LEU A 123 -0.65 13.62 -23.10
N THR A 124 -0.82 14.88 -23.44
CA THR A 124 -1.35 15.31 -24.74
C THR A 124 -0.32 15.13 -25.86
N GLN A 125 -0.77 15.22 -27.11
CA GLN A 125 0.13 15.23 -28.27
C GLN A 125 1.13 16.39 -28.24
N ASP A 126 0.74 17.51 -27.64
CA ASP A 126 1.57 18.71 -27.43
C ASP A 126 2.62 18.54 -26.32
N ARG A 127 2.75 17.32 -25.76
CA ARG A 127 3.63 16.97 -24.61
C ARG A 127 3.28 17.68 -23.31
N GLU A 128 2.05 18.19 -23.18
CA GLU A 128 1.54 18.76 -21.94
C GLU A 128 0.98 17.67 -21.02
N ARG A 129 1.16 17.83 -19.71
CA ARG A 129 0.53 16.97 -18.70
C ARG A 129 -0.67 17.71 -18.13
N ILE A 130 -1.86 17.16 -18.37
CA ILE A 130 -3.11 17.71 -17.85
C ILE A 130 -3.74 16.74 -16.85
N GLU A 131 -4.12 17.23 -15.68
CA GLU A 131 -4.90 16.47 -14.71
C GLU A 131 -6.38 16.78 -14.90
N VAL A 132 -7.19 15.73 -15.08
CA VAL A 132 -8.61 15.85 -15.43
C VAL A 132 -9.43 14.78 -14.71
N TYR A 133 -10.70 15.09 -14.40
CA TYR A 133 -11.60 14.12 -13.80
C TYR A 133 -11.91 12.98 -14.76
N ALA A 134 -11.93 11.74 -14.24
CA ALA A 134 -12.18 10.55 -15.04
C ALA A 134 -13.59 10.51 -15.66
N SER A 135 -14.56 11.18 -15.05
CA SER A 135 -15.93 11.32 -15.60
C SER A 135 -16.01 12.22 -16.83
N GLY A 136 -15.06 13.15 -17.00
CA GLY A 136 -15.06 14.14 -18.07
C GLY A 136 -14.23 13.75 -19.30
N VAL A 137 -13.84 12.48 -19.41
CA VAL A 137 -13.00 11.97 -20.50
C VAL A 137 -13.69 10.87 -21.29
N THR A 138 -13.52 10.92 -22.61
CA THR A 138 -13.99 9.87 -23.52
C THR A 138 -12.84 8.94 -23.87
N VAL A 139 -12.99 7.65 -23.59
CA VAL A 139 -11.99 6.63 -23.93
C VAL A 139 -12.08 6.32 -25.43
N LEU A 140 -11.01 6.59 -26.17
CA LEU A 140 -10.91 6.33 -27.61
C LEU A 140 -10.36 4.92 -27.88
N LYS A 141 -9.32 4.53 -27.16
CA LYS A 141 -8.75 3.18 -27.21
C LYS A 141 -8.41 2.73 -25.78
N PRO A 142 -8.89 1.56 -25.35
CA PRO A 142 -8.56 1.04 -24.02
C PRO A 142 -7.06 0.76 -23.91
N GLY A 143 -6.51 0.99 -22.72
CA GLY A 143 -5.12 0.65 -22.42
C GLY A 143 -4.94 -0.87 -22.36
N GLU A 144 -3.85 -1.36 -22.92
CA GLU A 144 -3.50 -2.77 -22.82
C GLU A 144 -3.21 -3.15 -21.37
N ARG A 145 -3.72 -4.31 -20.97
CA ARG A 145 -3.33 -4.92 -19.71
C ARG A 145 -1.88 -5.36 -19.91
N LYS A 146 -0.91 -4.71 -19.27
CA LYS A 146 0.44 -5.28 -19.19
C LYS A 146 0.31 -6.64 -18.52
N LYS A 147 0.41 -7.72 -19.31
CA LYS A 147 0.71 -9.05 -18.77
C LYS A 147 2.06 -8.90 -18.09
N ARG A 148 2.06 -9.00 -16.77
CA ARG A 148 3.27 -9.17 -15.98
C ARG A 148 3.41 -10.64 -15.68
#